data_AF-U1LW47-F1
#
_entry.id   AF-U1LW47-F1
#
_cell.length_a   1.000
_cell.length_b   1.000
_cell.length_c   1.000
_cell.angle_alpha   90.00
_cell.angle_beta   90.00
_cell.angle_gamma   90.00
#
_symmetry.space_group_name_H-M   'P 1'
#
loop_
_entity.id
_entity.type
_entity.pdbx_description
1 polymer ?
#
loop_
_entity_poly.entity_id
_entity_poly.type
_entity_poly.pdbx_seq_one_letter_code
_entity_poly.pdbx_strand_id
1 'polypeptide(L)'
;MKRMTKGLAASLLLAVPLAACGDSSTDQAETSRWDEIKEDGTLTVGTAGTLYPASFREEDSDTLTGFDVELMKEVGKRLDLEVQFKEMAFDNMLTSVQNGQVDVAANDISVTEDRKEKFAFSTPYKYTYGTAIVRKSDLSGIESLEDLKGKKAAGEATTVFMDVARQYGAEEVIYDNATNDQYLRDVSTGRTDVILNDYYLQTLALAFFPEFDITIHPDIAYNPQEVAFLMDKENAELQENIDRVLAEMLEDGTVKELSETFYNGADVSVEPDVDATIVELD
;
A
#
# COMPACT_ATOMS: atom_id res chain seq x y z
N MET A 1 -91.60 17.29 0.02
CA MET A 1 -90.69 16.58 -0.90
C MET A 1 -90.46 15.17 -0.36
N LYS A 2 -90.70 14.15 -1.22
CA LYS A 2 -90.36 12.69 -1.20
C LYS A 2 -90.04 12.01 0.15
N ARG A 3 -90.85 11.06 0.66
CA ARG A 3 -91.12 9.64 0.27
C ARG A 3 -90.10 8.61 0.79
N MET A 4 -90.63 7.60 1.52
CA MET A 4 -90.29 6.14 1.47
C MET A 4 -88.95 5.70 2.11
N THR A 5 -88.71 4.52 2.71
CA THR A 5 -89.47 3.28 3.03
C THR A 5 -88.59 2.40 3.94
N LYS A 6 -89.23 1.44 4.62
CA LYS A 6 -88.66 0.30 5.38
C LYS A 6 -87.68 -0.57 4.56
N GLY A 7 -86.80 -1.30 5.25
CA GLY A 7 -86.18 -2.52 4.71
C GLY A 7 -84.99 -3.03 5.53
N LEU A 8 -85.24 -3.87 6.53
CA LEU A 8 -84.23 -4.70 7.20
C LEU A 8 -84.10 -6.00 6.38
N ALA A 9 -82.94 -6.26 5.79
CA ALA A 9 -82.64 -7.49 5.07
C ALA A 9 -81.40 -8.15 5.67
N ALA A 10 -81.58 -9.38 6.14
CA ALA A 10 -80.52 -10.28 6.58
C ALA A 10 -79.72 -10.78 5.37
N SER A 11 -78.41 -10.97 5.53
CA SER A 11 -77.57 -11.67 4.56
C SER A 11 -76.46 -12.43 5.28
N LEU A 12 -76.59 -13.77 5.24
CA LEU A 12 -75.52 -14.77 5.42
C LEU A 12 -74.37 -14.49 4.43
N LEU A 13 -73.20 -15.10 4.71
CA LEU A 13 -72.06 -15.48 3.82
C LEU A 13 -70.74 -15.01 4.44
N LEU A 14 -69.63 -15.75 4.47
CA LEU A 14 -69.30 -17.15 4.17
C LEU A 14 -67.88 -17.31 4.76
N ALA A 15 -67.59 -18.38 5.50
CA ALA A 15 -66.24 -18.64 6.00
C ALA A 15 -65.34 -19.13 4.85
N VAL A 16 -64.30 -18.37 4.51
CA VAL A 16 -63.23 -18.79 3.59
C VAL A 16 -62.10 -19.40 4.41
N PRO A 17 -61.63 -20.62 4.13
CA PRO A 17 -60.46 -21.17 4.80
C PRO A 17 -59.20 -20.43 4.34
N LEU A 18 -58.41 -19.94 5.29
CA LEU A 18 -57.07 -19.41 5.02
C LEU A 18 -56.19 -20.54 4.46
N ALA A 19 -55.83 -20.43 3.18
CA ALA A 19 -54.72 -21.16 2.61
C ALA A 19 -53.42 -20.55 3.15
N ALA A 20 -52.75 -21.29 4.03
CA ALA A 20 -51.37 -21.05 4.40
C ALA A 20 -50.47 -21.42 3.21
N CYS A 21 -50.14 -20.45 2.37
CA CYS A 21 -48.94 -20.52 1.56
C CYS A 21 -47.79 -20.03 2.42
N GLY A 22 -46.93 -20.97 2.82
CA GLY A 22 -45.68 -20.67 3.50
C GLY A 22 -44.84 -19.73 2.63
N ASP A 23 -44.49 -18.61 3.24
CA ASP A 23 -43.53 -17.65 2.77
C ASP A 23 -42.18 -18.36 2.70
N SER A 24 -41.80 -18.83 1.51
CA SER A 24 -40.42 -19.17 1.22
C SER A 24 -39.68 -17.85 1.13
N SER A 25 -39.19 -17.39 2.29
CA SER A 25 -38.19 -16.35 2.41
C SER A 25 -36.97 -16.83 1.64
N THR A 26 -36.90 -16.46 0.37
CA THR A 26 -35.67 -16.52 -0.41
C THR A 26 -34.77 -15.48 0.23
N ASP A 27 -33.87 -15.91 1.09
CA ASP A 27 -32.70 -15.12 1.47
C ASP A 27 -32.00 -14.76 0.16
N GLN A 28 -32.23 -13.54 -0.34
CA GLN A 28 -31.36 -12.95 -1.33
C GLN A 28 -30.03 -12.79 -0.62
N ALA A 29 -29.07 -13.67 -0.92
CA ALA A 29 -27.68 -13.44 -0.56
C ALA A 29 -27.33 -12.05 -1.10
N GLU A 30 -26.91 -11.13 -0.23
CA GLU A 30 -26.39 -9.85 -0.67
C GLU A 30 -25.22 -10.14 -1.62
N THR A 31 -25.28 -9.58 -2.82
CA THR A 31 -24.21 -9.67 -3.82
C THR A 31 -22.94 -9.11 -3.20
N SER A 32 -21.85 -9.90 -3.19
CA SER A 32 -20.59 -9.43 -2.61
C SER A 32 -19.96 -8.37 -3.51
N ARG A 33 -19.07 -7.54 -2.96
CA ARG A 33 -18.29 -6.61 -3.81
C ARG A 33 -17.47 -7.35 -4.87
N TRP A 34 -17.03 -8.57 -4.56
CA TRP A 34 -16.32 -9.41 -5.52
C TRP A 34 -17.20 -9.84 -6.69
N ASP A 35 -18.46 -10.22 -6.43
CA ASP A 35 -19.42 -10.54 -7.47
C ASP A 35 -19.65 -9.35 -8.42
N GLU A 36 -19.77 -8.13 -7.88
CA GLU A 36 -19.89 -6.91 -8.69
C GLU A 36 -18.66 -6.68 -9.56
N ILE A 37 -17.45 -6.80 -8.99
CA ILE A 37 -16.18 -6.66 -9.73
C ILE A 37 -16.09 -7.69 -10.87
N LYS A 38 -16.50 -8.94 -10.62
CA LYS A 38 -16.50 -10.01 -11.62
C LYS A 38 -17.54 -9.79 -12.71
N GLU A 39 -18.72 -9.26 -12.38
CA GLU A 39 -19.77 -8.92 -13.36
C GLU A 39 -19.33 -7.73 -14.24
N ASP A 40 -18.77 -6.69 -13.63
CA ASP A 40 -18.26 -5.51 -14.33
C ASP A 40 -16.98 -5.80 -15.15
N GLY A 41 -16.26 -6.87 -14.80
CA GLY A 41 -15.01 -7.27 -15.44
C GLY A 41 -13.86 -6.28 -15.16
N THR A 42 -13.99 -5.43 -14.16
CA THR A 42 -13.06 -4.33 -13.87
C THR A 42 -12.64 -4.31 -12.41
N LEU A 43 -11.34 -4.28 -12.15
CA LEU A 43 -10.76 -4.03 -10.82
C LEU A 43 -10.20 -2.60 -10.76
N THR A 44 -10.79 -1.74 -9.93
CA THR A 44 -10.33 -0.35 -9.79
C THR A 44 -9.23 -0.27 -8.73
N VAL A 45 -8.07 0.26 -9.10
CA VAL A 45 -6.89 0.33 -8.22
C VAL A 45 -6.46 1.78 -7.99
N GLY A 46 -6.42 2.20 -6.73
CA GLY A 46 -5.82 3.48 -6.32
C GLY A 46 -4.30 3.39 -6.25
N THR A 47 -3.61 4.37 -6.83
CA THR A 47 -2.14 4.48 -6.75
C THR A 47 -1.68 5.93 -6.90
N ALA A 48 -0.42 6.28 -6.63
CA ALA A 48 0.07 7.66 -6.70
C ALA A 48 0.58 8.07 -8.09
N GLY A 49 1.28 7.18 -8.81
CA GLY A 49 1.94 7.49 -10.08
C GLY A 49 3.20 8.35 -9.96
N THR A 50 3.67 8.59 -8.73
CA THR A 50 4.81 9.48 -8.42
C THR A 50 5.84 8.86 -7.46
N LEU A 51 5.70 7.57 -7.15
CA LEU A 51 6.55 6.82 -6.23
C LEU A 51 7.41 5.79 -6.97
N TYR A 52 8.56 6.23 -7.48
CA TYR A 52 9.54 5.30 -8.05
C TYR A 52 10.18 4.42 -6.95
N PRO A 53 10.32 3.09 -7.15
CA PRO A 53 9.99 2.32 -8.35
C PRO A 53 8.63 1.58 -8.27
N ALA A 54 7.82 1.83 -7.24
CA ALA A 54 6.57 1.09 -6.99
C ALA A 54 5.40 1.51 -7.91
N SER A 55 5.22 2.82 -8.13
CA SER A 55 4.14 3.40 -8.93
C SER A 55 4.59 4.73 -9.52
N PHE A 56 4.98 4.73 -10.79
CA PHE A 56 5.49 5.91 -11.48
C PHE A 56 5.14 5.90 -12.96
N ARG A 57 5.24 7.06 -13.61
CA ARG A 57 5.14 7.16 -15.06
C ARG A 57 6.52 6.98 -15.68
N GLU A 58 6.61 6.12 -16.69
CA GLU A 58 7.84 5.95 -17.48
C GLU A 58 8.36 7.30 -17.98
N GLU A 59 9.68 7.44 -18.03
CA GLU A 59 10.30 8.64 -18.60
C GLU A 59 9.86 8.80 -20.07
N ASP A 60 9.48 10.02 -20.45
CA ASP A 60 8.97 10.36 -21.79
C ASP A 60 7.70 9.61 -22.25
N SER A 61 6.94 9.01 -21.33
CA SER A 61 5.76 8.19 -21.63
C SER A 61 4.62 8.48 -20.65
N ASP A 62 3.38 8.50 -21.15
CA ASP A 62 2.17 8.58 -20.31
C ASP A 62 1.77 7.19 -19.75
N THR A 63 2.68 6.21 -19.79
CA THR A 63 2.44 4.86 -19.28
C THR A 63 2.74 4.79 -17.79
N LEU A 64 1.71 4.46 -17.01
CA LEU A 64 1.84 4.12 -15.59
C LEU A 64 2.44 2.71 -15.47
N THR A 65 3.52 2.61 -14.70
CA THR A 65 4.26 1.39 -14.39
C THR A 65 4.82 1.44 -12.97
N GLY A 66 5.67 0.48 -12.62
CA GLY A 66 6.24 0.29 -11.30
C GLY A 66 5.86 -1.05 -10.73
N PHE A 67 6.60 -1.49 -9.71
CA PHE A 67 6.46 -2.82 -9.16
C PHE A 67 5.01 -3.16 -8.74
N ASP A 68 4.37 -2.30 -7.95
CA ASP A 68 2.99 -2.48 -7.50
C ASP A 68 1.98 -2.44 -8.66
N VAL A 69 2.24 -1.56 -9.63
CA VAL A 69 1.39 -1.42 -10.83
C VAL A 69 1.46 -2.67 -11.69
N GLU A 70 2.66 -3.18 -11.98
CA GLU A 70 2.83 -4.38 -12.79
C GLU A 70 2.35 -5.65 -12.07
N LEU A 71 2.53 -5.73 -10.75
CA LEU A 71 1.92 -6.79 -9.95
C LEU A 71 0.39 -6.76 -10.07
N MET A 72 -0.24 -5.60 -9.91
CA MET A 72 -1.70 -5.50 -10.03
C MET A 72 -2.20 -5.81 -11.44
N LYS A 73 -1.48 -5.41 -12.49
CA LYS A 73 -1.79 -5.81 -13.88
C LYS A 73 -1.77 -7.33 -14.06
N GLU A 74 -0.76 -8.01 -13.51
CA GLU A 74 -0.70 -9.47 -13.57
C GLU A 74 -1.79 -10.13 -12.72
N VAL A 75 -2.12 -9.56 -11.55
CA VAL A 75 -3.25 -10.01 -10.72
C VAL A 75 -4.55 -9.94 -11.53
N GLY A 76 -4.86 -8.79 -12.13
CA GLY A 76 -6.06 -8.63 -12.96
C GLY A 76 -6.11 -9.62 -14.12
N LYS A 77 -4.98 -9.81 -14.82
CA LYS A 77 -4.86 -10.80 -15.90
C LYS A 77 -5.17 -12.22 -15.44
N ARG A 78 -4.67 -12.65 -14.27
CA ARG A 78 -4.95 -14.00 -13.72
C ARG A 78 -6.39 -14.15 -13.21
N LEU A 79 -7.03 -13.06 -12.83
CA LEU A 79 -8.45 -13.02 -12.42
C LEU A 79 -9.43 -12.81 -13.59
N ASP A 80 -8.93 -12.63 -14.81
CA ASP A 80 -9.70 -12.26 -16.01
C ASP A 80 -10.48 -10.94 -15.79
N LEU A 81 -9.75 -9.91 -15.35
CA LEU A 81 -10.24 -8.56 -15.04
C LEU A 81 -9.38 -7.49 -15.71
N GLU A 82 -10.01 -6.42 -16.20
CA GLU A 82 -9.33 -5.20 -16.60
C GLU A 82 -8.95 -4.40 -15.35
N VAL A 83 -7.69 -4.01 -15.23
CA VAL A 83 -7.24 -3.16 -14.12
C VAL A 83 -7.32 -1.69 -14.51
N GLN A 84 -8.17 -0.94 -13.82
CA GLN A 84 -8.30 0.51 -14.01
C GLN A 84 -7.63 1.26 -12.87
N PHE A 85 -6.46 1.85 -13.15
CA PHE A 85 -5.75 2.66 -12.19
C PHE A 85 -6.37 4.06 -12.05
N LYS A 86 -6.55 4.51 -10.81
CA LYS A 86 -6.91 5.88 -10.46
C LYS A 86 -5.78 6.51 -9.67
N GLU A 87 -5.08 7.45 -10.30
CA GLU A 87 -4.02 8.22 -9.65
C GLU A 87 -4.61 9.21 -8.64
N MET A 88 -4.12 9.16 -7.40
CA MET A 88 -4.53 10.05 -6.31
C MET A 88 -3.49 10.14 -5.20
N ALA A 89 -3.55 11.20 -4.41
CA ALA A 89 -2.76 11.34 -3.20
C ALA A 89 -3.07 10.23 -2.19
N PHE A 90 -2.07 9.81 -1.41
CA PHE A 90 -2.17 8.70 -0.46
C PHE A 90 -3.34 8.84 0.53
N ASP A 91 -3.53 10.02 1.13
CA ASP A 91 -4.64 10.26 2.09
C ASP A 91 -6.02 10.07 1.44
N ASN A 92 -6.17 10.48 0.18
CA ASN A 92 -7.40 10.28 -0.58
C ASN A 92 -7.58 8.81 -0.97
N MET A 93 -6.49 8.06 -1.16
CA MET A 93 -6.51 6.65 -1.53
C MET A 93 -7.15 5.80 -0.44
N LEU A 94 -6.72 5.96 0.81
CA LEU A 94 -7.29 5.23 1.95
C LEU A 94 -8.79 5.54 2.11
N THR A 95 -9.17 6.80 1.99
CA THR A 95 -10.58 7.22 2.04
C THR A 95 -11.39 6.67 0.86
N SER A 96 -10.78 6.55 -0.32
CA SER A 96 -11.42 6.02 -1.53
C SER A 96 -11.70 4.52 -1.41
N VAL A 97 -10.80 3.77 -0.76
CA VAL A 97 -11.03 2.35 -0.44
C VAL A 97 -12.24 2.21 0.48
N GLN A 98 -12.28 2.95 1.60
CA GLN A 98 -13.39 2.85 2.57
C GLN A 98 -14.77 3.20 1.99
N ASN A 99 -14.80 4.09 1.00
CA ASN A 99 -16.04 4.51 0.35
C ASN A 99 -16.35 3.72 -0.93
N GLY A 100 -15.57 2.68 -1.26
CA GLY A 100 -15.76 1.85 -2.45
C GLY A 100 -15.51 2.56 -3.79
N GLN A 101 -14.77 3.67 -3.80
CA GLN A 101 -14.40 4.39 -5.04
C GLN A 101 -13.26 3.71 -5.80
N VAL A 102 -12.41 2.98 -5.07
CA VAL A 102 -11.41 2.04 -5.57
C VAL A 102 -11.55 0.75 -4.77
N ASP A 103 -11.29 -0.39 -5.41
CA ASP A 103 -11.41 -1.71 -4.79
C ASP A 103 -10.16 -2.07 -3.98
N VAL A 104 -8.99 -1.66 -4.51
CA VAL A 104 -7.66 -1.95 -3.96
C VAL A 104 -6.80 -0.71 -4.02
N ALA A 105 -5.91 -0.53 -3.05
CA ALA A 105 -4.83 0.44 -3.05
C ALA A 105 -3.48 -0.28 -3.18
N ALA A 106 -2.68 0.11 -4.18
CA ALA A 106 -1.38 -0.49 -4.50
C ALA A 106 -0.35 0.62 -4.69
N ASN A 107 0.43 0.89 -3.64
CA ASN A 107 1.25 2.11 -3.55
C ASN A 107 2.35 2.05 -2.47
N ASP A 108 3.12 0.96 -2.42
CA ASP A 108 4.17 0.66 -1.44
C ASP A 108 3.69 0.82 0.01
N ILE A 109 2.49 0.28 0.29
CA ILE A 109 1.79 0.51 1.55
C ILE A 109 2.31 -0.43 2.62
N SER A 110 3.05 0.12 3.58
CA SER A 110 3.49 -0.66 4.75
C SER A 110 2.30 -1.12 5.58
N VAL A 111 2.33 -2.39 5.96
CA VAL A 111 1.40 -3.01 6.90
C VAL A 111 1.70 -2.47 8.30
N THR A 112 0.69 -1.91 8.95
CA THR A 112 0.79 -1.40 10.33
C THR A 112 -0.46 -1.81 11.11
N GLU A 113 -0.35 -1.92 12.43
CA GLU A 113 -1.48 -2.30 13.28
C GLU A 113 -2.63 -1.29 13.19
N ASP A 114 -2.33 0.01 13.21
CA ASP A 114 -3.32 1.09 13.01
C ASP A 114 -4.09 0.97 11.69
N ARG A 115 -3.44 0.52 10.62
CA ARG A 115 -4.10 0.30 9.32
C ARG A 115 -4.88 -1.02 9.33
N LYS A 116 -4.35 -2.09 9.92
CA LYS A 116 -5.04 -3.39 10.07
C LYS A 116 -6.33 -3.27 10.89
N GLU A 117 -6.43 -2.31 11.80
CA GLU A 117 -7.69 -2.03 12.51
C GLU A 117 -8.82 -1.63 11.53
N LYS A 118 -8.48 -0.86 10.49
CA LYS A 118 -9.44 -0.20 9.58
C LYS A 118 -9.57 -0.86 8.21
N PHE A 119 -8.59 -1.64 7.79
CA PHE A 119 -8.47 -2.19 6.44
C PHE A 119 -8.08 -3.67 6.47
N ALA A 120 -8.33 -4.34 5.36
CA ALA A 120 -7.72 -5.63 5.05
C ALA A 120 -6.45 -5.43 4.22
N PHE A 121 -5.51 -6.35 4.36
CA PHE A 121 -4.28 -6.41 3.56
C PHE A 121 -4.19 -7.75 2.86
N SER A 122 -3.64 -7.75 1.65
CA SER A 122 -3.21 -8.98 1.01
C SER A 122 -2.04 -9.63 1.78
N THR A 123 -1.66 -10.82 1.36
CA THR A 123 -0.35 -11.39 1.66
C THR A 123 0.74 -10.40 1.23
N PRO A 124 1.78 -10.17 2.05
CA PRO A 124 2.87 -9.29 1.69
C PRO A 124 3.60 -9.76 0.43
N TYR A 125 3.89 -8.83 -0.48
CA TYR A 125 4.67 -9.09 -1.70
C TYR A 125 6.06 -8.45 -1.66
N LYS A 126 6.33 -7.64 -0.64
CA LYS A 126 7.63 -7.01 -0.39
C LYS A 126 7.90 -6.95 1.11
N TYR A 127 9.13 -7.25 1.48
CA TYR A 127 9.68 -7.11 2.82
C TYR A 127 10.84 -6.16 2.76
N THR A 128 10.95 -5.24 3.70
CA THR A 128 12.00 -4.22 3.73
C THR A 128 12.27 -3.76 5.16
N TYR A 129 13.19 -2.83 5.33
CA TYR A 129 13.53 -2.21 6.61
C TYR A 129 14.19 -0.85 6.34
N GLY A 130 14.24 0.00 7.36
CA GLY A 130 14.95 1.26 7.31
C GLY A 130 16.46 1.07 7.49
N THR A 131 17.25 1.83 6.73
CA THR A 131 18.70 1.93 6.84
C THR A 131 19.17 3.39 6.80
N ALA A 132 20.48 3.60 6.84
CA ALA A 132 21.10 4.92 6.78
C ALA A 132 22.16 4.99 5.66
N ILE A 133 22.03 5.97 4.76
CA ILE A 133 23.15 6.39 3.91
C ILE A 133 24.05 7.33 4.71
N VAL A 134 25.35 7.04 4.71
CA VAL A 134 26.41 7.82 5.34
C VAL A 134 27.58 8.01 4.38
N ARG A 135 28.53 8.89 4.70
CA ARG A 135 29.81 8.95 3.99
C ARG A 135 30.56 7.63 4.03
N LYS A 136 31.08 7.19 2.89
CA LYS A 136 31.80 5.91 2.79
C LYS A 136 33.16 5.91 3.48
N SER A 137 33.82 7.06 3.51
CA SER A 137 35.18 7.20 4.03
C SER A 137 35.29 7.08 5.56
N ASP A 138 34.27 7.52 6.29
CA ASP A 138 34.29 7.60 7.76
C ASP A 138 32.99 7.14 8.43
N LEU A 139 32.03 6.60 7.67
CA LEU A 139 30.66 6.29 8.12
C LEU A 139 29.98 7.47 8.81
N SER A 140 30.43 8.69 8.51
CA SER A 140 30.02 9.93 9.19
C SER A 140 30.22 9.92 10.71
N GLY A 141 31.11 9.06 11.22
CA GLY A 141 31.34 8.85 12.64
C GLY A 141 30.09 8.40 13.38
N ILE A 142 29.32 7.51 12.76
CA ILE A 142 28.13 6.85 13.29
C ILE A 142 28.48 5.37 13.39
N GLU A 143 28.13 4.72 14.51
CA GLU A 143 28.24 3.26 14.68
C GLU A 143 26.85 2.64 14.96
N SER A 144 25.94 3.43 15.53
CA SER A 144 24.61 3.01 15.98
C SER A 144 23.58 4.14 15.79
N LEU A 145 22.28 3.84 16.00
CA LEU A 145 21.24 4.87 15.95
C LEU A 145 21.44 5.93 17.04
N GLU A 146 22.01 5.59 18.19
CA GLU A 146 22.33 6.51 19.28
C GLU A 146 23.34 7.60 18.86
N ASP A 147 24.21 7.29 17.88
CA ASP A 147 25.20 8.24 17.35
C ASP A 147 24.59 9.25 16.37
N LEU A 148 23.29 9.14 16.05
CA LEU A 148 22.56 10.16 15.30
C LEU A 148 22.45 11.48 16.08
N LYS A 149 22.63 11.46 17.40
CA LYS A 149 22.53 12.65 18.25
C LYS A 149 23.47 13.76 17.79
N GLY A 150 22.89 14.89 17.36
CA GLY A 150 23.62 16.05 16.86
C GLY A 150 24.19 15.89 15.45
N LYS A 151 23.90 14.79 14.75
CA LYS A 151 24.23 14.62 13.32
C LYS A 151 23.22 15.38 12.48
N LYS A 152 23.66 15.90 11.34
CA LYS A 152 22.79 16.57 10.37
C LYS A 152 22.08 15.53 9.50
N ALA A 153 20.81 15.27 9.79
CA ALA A 153 19.98 14.37 9.01
C ALA A 153 19.34 15.12 7.82
N ALA A 154 19.50 14.56 6.62
CA ALA A 154 18.86 15.03 5.40
C ALA A 154 17.80 14.03 4.94
N GLY A 155 16.78 14.52 4.24
CA GLY A 155 15.69 13.71 3.71
C GLY A 155 14.36 14.46 3.77
N GLU A 156 13.30 13.79 3.33
CA GLU A 156 11.95 14.35 3.34
C GLU A 156 11.41 14.51 4.77
N ALA A 157 11.02 15.74 5.13
CA ALA A 157 10.71 16.17 6.50
C ALA A 157 9.56 15.40 7.17
N THR A 158 8.54 15.06 6.39
CA THR A 158 7.27 14.46 6.86
C THR A 158 7.24 12.95 6.69
N THR A 159 8.38 12.28 6.82
CA THR A 159 8.51 10.82 6.72
C THR A 159 8.79 10.20 8.08
N VAL A 160 8.37 8.93 8.24
CA VAL A 160 8.69 8.10 9.42
C VAL A 160 10.21 8.01 9.64
N PHE A 161 11.01 8.06 8.58
CA PHE A 161 12.46 8.02 8.65
C PHE A 161 13.06 9.27 9.30
N MET A 162 12.49 10.45 9.02
CA MET A 162 12.89 11.67 9.68
C MET A 162 12.39 11.72 11.14
N ASP A 163 11.24 11.11 11.44
CA ASP A 163 10.79 10.92 12.83
C ASP A 163 11.78 10.08 13.63
N VAL A 164 12.27 8.96 13.07
CA VAL A 164 13.33 8.15 13.70
C VAL A 164 14.59 8.98 13.92
N ALA A 165 15.04 9.74 12.92
CA ALA A 165 16.20 10.62 13.06
C ALA A 165 16.03 11.62 14.21
N ARG A 166 14.86 12.27 14.30
CA ARG A 166 14.52 13.22 15.39
C ARG A 166 14.47 12.54 16.76
N GLN A 167 13.89 11.34 16.86
CA GLN A 167 13.81 10.58 18.11
C GLN A 167 15.19 10.26 18.68
N TYR A 168 16.16 9.94 17.83
CA TYR A 168 17.55 9.73 18.23
C TYR A 168 18.37 11.03 18.35
N GLY A 169 17.73 12.19 18.20
CA GLY A 169 18.32 13.49 18.46
C GLY A 169 19.17 14.06 17.33
N ALA A 170 18.95 13.61 16.08
CA ALA A 170 19.55 14.24 14.91
C ALA A 170 19.00 15.67 14.70
N GLU A 171 19.84 16.53 14.12
CA GLU A 171 19.44 17.85 13.64
C GLU A 171 18.92 17.71 12.22
N GLU A 172 17.61 17.83 12.04
CA GLU A 172 16.98 17.86 10.71
C GLU A 172 17.48 19.08 9.92
N VAL A 173 18.02 18.82 8.72
CA VAL A 173 18.38 19.85 7.76
C VAL A 173 17.20 20.11 6.84
N ILE A 174 16.64 21.31 6.93
CA ILE A 174 15.50 21.73 6.11
C ILE A 174 15.96 22.10 4.71
N TYR A 175 15.26 21.56 3.70
CA TYR A 175 15.41 21.90 2.30
C TYR A 175 14.12 22.54 1.77
N ASP A 176 14.25 23.49 0.84
CA ASP A 176 13.08 24.11 0.20
C ASP A 176 12.46 23.18 -0.86
N ASN A 177 13.25 22.81 -1.86
CA ASN A 177 12.88 21.88 -2.93
C ASN A 177 14.14 21.15 -3.40
N ALA A 178 14.53 20.11 -2.68
CA ALA A 178 15.71 19.32 -2.99
C ALA A 178 15.35 18.11 -3.84
N THR A 179 16.26 17.75 -4.72
CA THR A 179 16.24 16.50 -5.48
C THR A 179 17.02 15.44 -4.71
N ASN A 180 16.77 14.16 -5.03
CA ASN A 180 17.50 13.05 -4.42
C ASN A 180 19.02 13.19 -4.58
N ASP A 181 19.51 13.67 -5.73
CA ASP A 181 20.94 13.89 -5.95
C ASP A 181 21.51 14.98 -5.03
N GLN A 182 20.72 15.99 -4.67
CA GLN A 182 21.14 17.06 -3.77
C GLN A 182 21.33 16.53 -2.34
N TYR A 183 20.39 15.74 -1.82
CA TYR A 183 20.53 15.11 -0.50
C TYR A 183 21.79 14.23 -0.43
N LEU A 184 21.96 13.35 -1.41
CA LEU A 184 23.07 12.39 -1.47
C LEU A 184 24.42 13.08 -1.63
N ARG A 185 24.50 14.14 -2.46
CA ARG A 185 25.70 14.97 -2.63
C ARG A 185 26.08 15.70 -1.35
N ASP A 186 25.10 16.16 -0.58
CA ASP A 186 25.36 16.83 0.69
C ASP A 186 25.95 15.89 1.73
N VAL A 187 25.51 14.62 1.78
CA VAL A 187 26.18 13.59 2.58
C VAL A 187 27.59 13.35 2.04
N SER A 188 27.74 13.10 0.73
CA SER A 188 29.04 12.83 0.09
C SER A 188 30.08 13.93 0.34
N THR A 189 29.66 15.18 0.48
CA THR A 189 30.56 16.34 0.69
C THR A 189 30.70 16.73 2.16
N GLY A 190 29.99 16.06 3.08
CA GLY A 190 29.97 16.35 4.51
C GLY A 190 29.16 17.59 4.90
N ARG A 191 28.33 18.12 3.99
CA ARG A 191 27.37 19.18 4.31
C ARG A 191 26.27 18.66 5.23
N THR A 192 25.82 17.43 5.02
CA THR A 192 25.00 16.63 5.95
C THR A 192 25.75 15.35 6.31
N ASP A 193 25.24 14.63 7.30
CA ASP A 193 25.90 13.45 7.84
C ASP A 193 25.19 12.15 7.47
N VAL A 194 23.86 12.17 7.38
CA VAL A 194 23.09 10.94 7.26
C VAL A 194 21.76 11.15 6.53
N ILE A 195 21.30 10.15 5.81
CA ILE A 195 19.93 10.04 5.28
C ILE A 195 19.35 8.72 5.75
N LEU A 196 18.25 8.77 6.51
CA LEU A 196 17.46 7.58 6.86
C LEU A 196 16.39 7.34 5.79
N ASN A 197 16.25 6.11 5.30
CA ASN A 197 15.25 5.71 4.31
C ASN A 197 15.15 4.17 4.20
N ASP A 198 14.21 3.69 3.40
CA ASP A 198 14.05 2.29 2.99
C ASP A 198 15.34 1.72 2.36
N TYR A 199 15.69 0.50 2.76
CA TYR A 199 16.89 -0.21 2.29
C TYR A 199 16.99 -0.28 0.76
N TYR A 200 15.92 -0.73 0.09
CA TYR A 200 15.96 -0.90 -1.35
C TYR A 200 16.03 0.43 -2.09
N LEU A 201 15.33 1.46 -1.62
CA LEU A 201 15.47 2.82 -2.15
C LEU A 201 16.91 3.33 -2.01
N GLN A 202 17.59 3.04 -0.91
CA GLN A 202 19.00 3.39 -0.74
C GLN A 202 19.91 2.60 -1.67
N THR A 203 19.66 1.32 -1.92
CA THR A 203 20.45 0.54 -2.90
C THR A 203 20.31 1.10 -4.31
N LEU A 204 19.11 1.52 -4.71
CA LEU A 204 18.87 2.21 -5.98
C LEU A 204 19.61 3.55 -6.04
N ALA A 205 19.59 4.33 -4.96
CA ALA A 205 20.34 5.58 -4.88
C ALA A 205 21.85 5.37 -5.10
N LEU A 206 22.44 4.34 -4.47
CA LEU A 206 23.86 4.00 -4.67
C LEU A 206 24.16 3.55 -6.10
N ALA A 207 23.26 2.79 -6.73
CA ALA A 207 23.42 2.35 -8.11
C ALA A 207 23.34 3.53 -9.10
N PHE A 208 22.50 4.52 -8.82
CA PHE A 208 22.28 5.68 -9.69
C PHE A 208 23.39 6.74 -9.56
N PHE A 209 24.02 6.87 -8.38
CA PHE A 209 25.09 7.83 -8.10
C PHE A 209 26.39 7.16 -7.62
N PRO A 210 27.01 6.28 -8.43
CA PRO A 210 28.19 5.52 -8.03
C PRO A 210 29.44 6.40 -7.80
N GLU A 211 29.42 7.65 -8.25
CA GLU A 211 30.51 8.62 -8.08
C GLU A 211 30.50 9.34 -6.73
N PHE A 212 29.42 9.26 -5.96
CA PHE A 212 29.33 9.90 -4.64
C PHE A 212 30.06 9.05 -3.57
N ASP A 213 30.74 9.71 -2.63
CA ASP A 213 31.44 9.08 -1.50
C ASP A 213 30.46 8.67 -0.39
N ILE A 214 29.48 7.84 -0.72
CA ILE A 214 28.41 7.40 0.17
C ILE A 214 28.28 5.88 0.17
N THR A 215 27.69 5.35 1.24
CA THR A 215 27.40 3.92 1.41
C THR A 215 26.22 3.75 2.35
N ILE A 216 25.55 2.61 2.29
CA ILE A 216 24.60 2.20 3.32
C ILE A 216 25.42 1.75 4.53
N HIS A 217 25.08 2.25 5.72
CA HIS A 217 25.74 1.89 6.96
C HIS A 217 25.56 0.38 7.21
N PRO A 218 26.64 -0.38 7.48
CA PRO A 218 26.58 -1.85 7.52
C PRO A 218 25.78 -2.39 8.72
N ASP A 219 25.73 -1.63 9.83
CA ASP A 219 25.16 -2.10 11.09
C ASP A 219 23.84 -1.39 11.47
N ILE A 220 23.35 -0.44 10.65
CA ILE A 220 22.07 0.24 10.93
C ILE A 220 20.98 -0.40 10.09
N ALA A 221 20.14 -1.18 10.77
CA ALA A 221 18.87 -1.67 10.29
C ALA A 221 17.81 -1.42 11.37
N TYR A 222 16.64 -0.92 10.98
CA TYR A 222 15.54 -0.67 11.92
C TYR A 222 14.18 -0.85 11.28
N ASN A 223 13.17 -1.08 12.10
CA ASN A 223 11.77 -1.19 11.73
C ASN A 223 11.55 -2.06 10.48
N PRO A 224 11.66 -3.40 10.57
CA PRO A 224 11.20 -4.28 9.51
C PRO A 224 9.76 -3.95 9.11
N GLN A 225 9.49 -3.98 7.81
CA GLN A 225 8.20 -3.62 7.24
C GLN A 225 7.79 -4.65 6.20
N GLU A 226 6.52 -5.01 6.26
CA GLU A 226 5.83 -5.73 5.20
C GLU A 226 5.08 -4.73 4.34
N VAL A 227 5.05 -4.96 3.04
CA VAL A 227 4.30 -4.17 2.06
C VAL A 227 3.29 -5.08 1.37
N ALA A 228 2.03 -4.65 1.38
CA ALA A 228 0.89 -5.42 0.88
C ALA A 228 -0.16 -4.51 0.24
N PHE A 229 -1.05 -5.10 -0.56
CA PHE A 229 -2.17 -4.38 -1.14
C PHE A 229 -3.22 -4.15 -0.07
N LEU A 230 -3.77 -2.94 -0.03
CA LEU A 230 -4.75 -2.53 0.97
C LEU A 230 -6.15 -2.51 0.34
N MET A 231 -7.15 -3.04 1.03
CA MET A 231 -8.54 -3.06 0.58
C MET A 231 -9.51 -2.86 1.74
N ASP A 232 -10.79 -2.70 1.41
CA ASP A 232 -11.81 -2.56 2.44
C ASP A 232 -11.90 -3.85 3.27
N LYS A 233 -12.03 -3.70 4.59
CA LYS A 233 -12.01 -4.83 5.52
C LYS A 233 -13.23 -5.74 5.38
N GLU A 234 -14.32 -5.22 4.82
CA GLU A 234 -15.53 -6.00 4.52
C GLU A 234 -15.40 -6.80 3.21
N ASN A 235 -14.38 -6.54 2.38
CA ASN A 235 -14.18 -7.22 1.09
C ASN A 235 -13.33 -8.51 1.22
N ALA A 236 -13.71 -9.40 2.14
CA ALA A 236 -12.97 -10.64 2.42
C ALA A 236 -12.78 -11.53 1.16
N GLU A 237 -13.80 -11.64 0.31
CA GLU A 237 -13.71 -12.49 -0.90
C GLU A 237 -12.74 -11.90 -1.95
N LEU A 238 -12.65 -10.57 -2.06
CA LEU A 238 -11.65 -9.91 -2.89
C LEU A 238 -10.24 -10.21 -2.37
N GLN A 239 -10.04 -10.12 -1.05
CA GLN A 239 -8.77 -10.43 -0.39
C GLN A 239 -8.35 -11.87 -0.69
N GLU A 240 -9.23 -12.84 -0.48
CA GLU A 240 -8.94 -14.27 -0.73
C GLU A 240 -8.55 -14.53 -2.19
N ASN A 241 -9.20 -13.87 -3.15
CA ASN A 241 -8.86 -14.02 -4.57
C ASN A 241 -7.52 -13.39 -4.93
N ILE A 242 -7.22 -12.20 -4.39
CA ILE A 242 -5.91 -11.55 -4.58
C ILE A 242 -4.81 -12.39 -3.93
N ASP A 243 -5.02 -12.88 -2.71
CA ASP A 243 -4.07 -13.71 -1.97
C ASP A 243 -3.76 -15.02 -2.69
N ARG A 244 -4.77 -15.68 -3.23
CA ARG A 244 -4.57 -16.88 -4.06
C ARG A 244 -3.67 -16.58 -5.26
N VAL A 245 -3.93 -15.48 -5.97
CA VAL A 245 -3.14 -15.11 -7.16
C VAL A 245 -1.72 -14.69 -6.78
N LEU A 246 -1.55 -13.93 -5.70
CA LEU A 246 -0.22 -13.60 -5.18
C LEU A 246 0.56 -14.84 -4.78
N ALA A 247 -0.07 -15.82 -4.14
CA ALA A 247 0.57 -17.10 -3.82
C ALA A 247 1.04 -17.84 -5.09
N GLU A 248 0.22 -17.88 -6.13
CA GLU A 248 0.62 -18.46 -7.43
C GLU A 248 1.80 -17.69 -8.06
N MET A 249 1.79 -16.36 -8.00
CA MET A 249 2.86 -15.50 -8.54
C MET A 249 4.16 -15.59 -7.74
N LEU A 250 4.09 -15.82 -6.43
CA LEU A 250 5.25 -16.08 -5.58
C LEU A 250 5.83 -17.47 -5.88
N GLU A 251 4.98 -18.49 -6.04
CA GLU A 251 5.39 -19.87 -6.34
C GLU A 251 6.05 -20.00 -7.72
N ASP A 252 5.51 -19.34 -8.75
CA ASP A 252 6.04 -19.44 -10.11
C ASP A 252 7.18 -18.45 -10.42
N GLY A 253 7.50 -17.56 -9.48
CA GLY A 253 8.61 -16.61 -9.59
C GLY A 253 8.27 -15.30 -10.30
N THR A 254 7.01 -15.05 -10.66
CA THR A 254 6.59 -13.79 -11.30
C THR A 254 6.85 -12.57 -10.41
N VAL A 255 6.58 -12.66 -9.09
CA VAL A 255 6.88 -11.55 -8.17
C VAL A 255 8.37 -11.25 -8.15
N LYS A 256 9.21 -12.30 -8.12
CA LYS A 256 10.67 -12.17 -8.15
C LYS A 256 11.15 -11.52 -9.44
N GLU A 257 10.68 -11.95 -10.61
CA GLU A 257 11.09 -11.38 -11.90
C GLU A 257 10.76 -9.88 -12.00
N LEU A 258 9.55 -9.50 -11.55
CA LEU A 258 9.15 -8.10 -11.48
C LEU A 258 10.01 -7.33 -10.46
N SER A 259 10.27 -7.91 -9.29
CA SER A 259 11.14 -7.32 -8.28
C SER A 259 12.53 -7.04 -8.84
N GLU A 260 13.16 -8.02 -9.48
CA GLU A 260 14.50 -7.88 -10.06
C GLU A 260 14.53 -6.79 -11.13
N THR A 261 13.44 -6.59 -11.87
CA THR A 261 13.31 -5.52 -12.85
C THR A 261 13.32 -4.12 -12.22
N PHE A 262 12.57 -3.94 -11.13
CA PHE A 262 12.36 -2.62 -10.51
C PHE A 262 13.36 -2.27 -9.40
N TYR A 263 13.97 -3.27 -8.76
CA TYR A 263 14.90 -3.12 -7.64
C TYR A 263 16.32 -3.55 -7.98
N ASN A 264 16.74 -3.31 -9.24
CA ASN A 264 18.12 -3.51 -9.71
C ASN A 264 18.67 -4.92 -9.41
N GLY A 265 17.88 -5.94 -9.73
CA GLY A 265 18.23 -7.36 -9.56
C GLY A 265 17.98 -7.92 -8.16
N ALA A 266 17.40 -7.14 -7.25
CA ALA A 266 17.02 -7.63 -5.93
C ALA A 266 15.66 -8.35 -5.95
N ASP A 267 15.53 -9.40 -5.15
CA ASP A 267 14.26 -10.03 -4.81
C ASP A 267 13.77 -9.48 -3.47
N VAL A 268 12.78 -8.58 -3.52
CA VAL A 268 12.19 -7.94 -2.34
C VAL A 268 11.08 -8.78 -1.71
N SER A 269 10.68 -9.88 -2.35
CA SER A 269 9.60 -10.76 -1.86
C SER A 269 10.05 -11.74 -0.79
N VAL A 270 11.35 -11.76 -0.49
CA VAL A 270 11.95 -12.60 0.54
C VAL A 270 12.25 -11.73 1.76
N GLU A 271 11.76 -12.14 2.92
CA GLU A 271 12.07 -11.49 4.19
C GLU A 271 13.59 -11.48 4.44
N PRO A 272 14.21 -10.29 4.61
CA PRO A 272 15.64 -10.20 4.88
C PRO A 272 15.98 -10.78 6.26
N ASP A 273 17.00 -11.64 6.33
CA ASP A 273 17.61 -12.08 7.60
C ASP A 273 18.48 -10.95 8.15
N VAL A 274 17.86 -10.03 8.90
CA VAL A 274 18.50 -8.82 9.45
C VAL A 274 18.17 -8.65 10.93
N ASP A 275 19.18 -8.34 11.74
CA ASP A 275 18.99 -7.94 13.13
C ASP A 275 18.64 -6.44 13.18
N ALA A 276 17.35 -6.14 13.05
CA ALA A 276 16.85 -4.78 12.97
C ALA A 276 16.31 -4.28 14.32
N THR A 277 16.68 -3.07 14.70
CA THR A 277 16.16 -2.41 15.90
C THR A 277 14.70 -2.00 15.69
N ILE A 278 13.82 -2.29 16.66
CA ILE A 278 12.46 -1.75 16.66
C ILE A 278 12.48 -0.37 17.35
N VAL A 279 12.13 0.65 16.57
CA VAL A 279 11.99 2.04 17.00
C VAL A 279 10.50 2.37 17.02
N GLU A 280 9.93 2.36 18.22
CA GLU A 280 8.58 2.87 18.46
C GLU A 280 8.64 4.39 18.54
N LEU A 281 7.96 5.07 17.63
CA LEU A 281 7.83 6.54 17.64
C LEU A 281 6.83 6.95 18.74
N ASP A 282 7.18 7.98 19.51
CA ASP A 282 6.33 8.57 20.57
C ASP A 282 5.20 9.47 20.03
#